data_AF-A0A7S2DXV7-F1
#
_entry.id   AF-A0A7S2DXV7-F1
#
_cell.length_a   1.000
_cell.length_b   1.000
_cell.length_c   1.000
_cell.angle_alpha   90.00
_cell.angle_beta   90.00
_cell.angle_gamma   90.00
#
_symmetry.space_group_name_H-M   'P 1'
#
loop_
_entity.id
_entity.type
_entity.pdbx_description
1 polymer ?
#
loop_
_entity_poly.entity_id
_entity_poly.type
_entity_poly.pdbx_seq_one_letter_code
_entity_poly.pdbx_strand_id
1 'polypeptide(L)'
;NPVWDAKATIAWDGSSELKFSVWDSNNFAEDKWIGQCVLDKRGIRSNFKGPKALSTGKTYRKSQGSARVPMICIEAKVLGAMTPIQLNIVNAKDLPNMDWLDLSDPYVKVTMSGTEVMRTKVVDNNLNPVWDA
;
A
#
# COMPACT_ATOMS: atom_id res chain seq x y z
N ASN A 1 -13.92 12.06 1.80
CA ASN A 1 -12.87 12.57 0.89
C ASN A 1 -11.55 11.92 1.27
N PRO A 2 -10.99 11.03 0.43
CA PRO A 2 -9.68 10.43 0.68
C PRO A 2 -8.58 11.50 0.53
N VAL A 3 -7.53 11.40 1.37
CA VAL A 3 -6.34 12.26 1.27
C VAL A 3 -5.37 11.65 0.26
N TRP A 4 -4.85 12.48 -0.64
CA TRP A 4 -3.96 12.10 -1.75
C TRP A 4 -2.49 12.38 -1.44
N ASP A 5 -1.99 11.83 -0.34
CA ASP A 5 -0.63 12.05 0.14
C ASP A 5 0.02 10.72 0.52
N ALA A 6 1.35 10.67 0.46
CA ALA A 6 2.11 9.56 1.01
C ALA A 6 2.08 9.53 2.54
N LYS A 7 1.79 10.67 3.17
CA LYS A 7 1.69 10.81 4.62
C LYS A 7 0.39 11.50 4.98
N ALA A 8 -0.42 10.86 5.83
CA ALA A 8 -1.69 11.40 6.27
C ALA A 8 -1.94 11.09 7.75
N THR A 9 -2.67 11.97 8.43
CA THR A 9 -3.22 11.67 9.76
C THR A 9 -4.66 11.27 9.59
N ILE A 10 -5.02 10.08 10.06
CA ILE A 10 -6.38 9.55 9.96
C ILE A 10 -6.95 9.26 11.34
N ALA A 11 -8.27 9.41 11.48
CA ALA A 11 -8.98 8.97 12.67
C ALA A 11 -9.09 7.44 12.63
N TRP A 12 -8.43 6.76 13.58
CA TRP A 12 -8.48 5.31 13.69
C TRP A 12 -9.29 4.91 14.91
N ASP A 13 -10.30 4.07 14.76
CA ASP A 13 -11.24 3.64 15.81
C ASP A 13 -10.61 2.86 17.00
N GLY A 14 -9.30 2.58 16.97
CA GLY A 14 -8.60 1.83 18.00
C GLY A 14 -8.69 0.30 17.86
N SER A 15 -9.43 -0.20 16.87
CA SER A 15 -9.83 -1.62 16.79
C SER A 15 -9.76 -2.22 15.40
N SER A 16 -10.04 -1.40 14.38
CA SER A 16 -10.02 -1.76 12.96
C SER A 16 -8.62 -2.04 12.48
N GLU A 17 -8.51 -2.91 11.50
CA GLU A 17 -7.26 -3.16 10.79
C GLU A 17 -7.15 -2.21 9.60
N LEU A 18 -5.92 -1.98 9.15
CA LEU A 18 -5.67 -1.21 7.94
C LEU A 18 -5.26 -2.15 6.82
N LYS A 19 -5.96 -2.02 5.71
CA LYS A 19 -5.67 -2.76 4.49
C LYS A 19 -4.99 -1.83 3.49
N PHE A 20 -3.77 -2.20 3.10
CA PHE A 20 -2.98 -1.50 2.09
C PHE A 20 -3.07 -2.31 0.82
N SER A 21 -3.69 -1.75 -0.21
CA SER A 21 -3.82 -2.39 -1.52
C SER A 21 -3.01 -1.60 -2.53
N VAL A 22 -2.13 -2.28 -3.25
CA VAL A 22 -1.34 -1.69 -4.33
C VAL A 22 -2.05 -1.96 -5.65
N TRP A 23 -2.17 -0.92 -6.45
CA TRP A 23 -2.89 -0.89 -7.71
C TRP A 23 -2.00 -0.28 -8.78
N ASP A 24 -2.23 -0.68 -10.02
CA ASP A 24 -1.60 -0.19 -11.24
C ASP A 24 -2.59 0.70 -11.97
N SER A 25 -2.29 1.98 -12.14
CA SER A 25 -3.21 2.97 -12.73
C SER A 25 -2.84 3.24 -14.18
N ASN A 26 -3.60 2.66 -15.12
CA ASN A 26 -3.34 2.88 -16.54
C ASN A 26 -4.40 3.85 -17.09
N ASN A 27 -3.97 4.98 -17.66
CA ASN A 27 -4.87 6.03 -18.16
C ASN A 27 -5.91 5.59 -19.21
N PHE A 28 -5.80 4.36 -19.74
CA PHE A 28 -6.65 3.82 -20.80
C PHE A 28 -7.31 2.47 -20.48
N ALA A 29 -7.17 1.97 -19.24
CA ALA A 29 -7.74 0.69 -18.81
C ALA A 29 -8.22 0.75 -17.35
N GLU A 30 -9.00 -0.25 -16.91
CA GLU A 30 -9.35 -0.38 -15.49
C GLU A 30 -8.08 -0.62 -14.65
N ASP A 31 -8.00 0.05 -13.48
CA ASP A 31 -6.89 -0.11 -12.54
C ASP A 31 -6.69 -1.59 -12.19
N LYS A 32 -5.47 -2.11 -12.39
CA LYS A 32 -5.17 -3.51 -12.12
C LYS A 32 -4.71 -3.67 -10.68
N TRP A 33 -5.32 -4.62 -9.98
CA TRP A 33 -4.89 -4.96 -8.62
C TRP A 33 -3.56 -5.72 -8.63
N ILE A 34 -2.55 -5.21 -7.93
CA ILE A 34 -1.23 -5.84 -7.79
C ILE A 34 -1.19 -6.81 -6.61
N GLY A 35 -1.56 -6.31 -5.44
CA GLY A 35 -1.39 -7.04 -4.18
C GLY A 35 -1.94 -6.27 -2.99
N GLN A 36 -2.01 -6.94 -1.85
CA GLN A 36 -2.45 -6.29 -0.61
C GLN A 36 -1.70 -6.81 0.61
N CYS A 37 -1.55 -5.98 1.64
CA CYS A 37 -1.20 -6.44 2.97
C CYS A 37 -2.14 -5.83 4.01
N VAL A 38 -2.20 -6.46 5.18
CA VAL A 38 -2.99 -5.99 6.31
C VAL A 38 -2.05 -5.69 7.47
N LEU A 39 -2.23 -4.52 8.09
CA LEU A 39 -1.64 -4.18 9.37
C LEU A 39 -2.71 -4.35 10.44
N ASP A 40 -2.51 -5.31 11.33
CA ASP A 40 -3.44 -5.57 12.42
C ASP A 40 -3.40 -4.46 13.47
N LYS A 41 -4.45 -4.41 14.30
CA LYS A 41 -4.56 -3.46 15.41
C LYS A 41 -3.36 -3.48 16.38
N ARG A 42 -2.69 -4.62 16.51
CA ARG A 42 -1.50 -4.75 17.37
C ARG A 42 -0.31 -4.02 16.77
N GLY A 43 -0.06 -4.22 15.47
CA GLY A 43 0.98 -3.50 14.74
C GLY A 43 0.77 -1.99 14.75
N ILE A 44 -0.48 -1.54 14.60
CA ILE A 44 -0.82 -0.11 14.69
C ILE A 44 -0.48 0.41 16.10
N ARG A 45 -0.92 -0.28 17.16
CA ARG A 45 -0.65 0.13 18.56
C ARG A 45 0.83 0.12 18.92
N SER A 46 1.62 -0.76 18.29
CA SER A 46 3.06 -0.84 18.51
C SER A 46 3.87 0.17 17.68
N ASN A 47 3.22 1.13 17.02
CA ASN A 47 3.85 2.08 16.11
C ASN A 47 4.66 1.40 15.00
N PHE A 48 4.05 0.46 14.28
CA PHE A 48 4.73 -0.32 13.25
C PHE A 48 5.47 0.56 12.24
N LYS A 49 6.73 0.22 11.97
CA LYS A 49 7.55 0.80 10.91
C LYS A 49 8.36 -0.32 10.27
N GLY A 50 8.18 -0.51 8.96
CA GLY A 50 8.99 -1.46 8.21
C GLY A 50 8.27 -2.11 7.03
N PRO A 51 8.91 -3.12 6.43
CA PRO A 51 8.37 -3.81 5.27
C PRO A 51 7.23 -4.76 5.65
N LYS A 52 6.23 -4.84 4.77
CA LYS A 52 5.18 -5.85 4.76
C LYS A 52 5.12 -6.52 3.40
N ALA A 53 5.13 -7.85 3.40
CA ALA A 53 4.93 -8.64 2.19
C ALA A 53 3.50 -8.44 1.67
N LEU A 54 3.39 -8.23 0.36
CA LEU A 54 2.13 -8.14 -0.35
C LEU A 54 1.67 -9.55 -0.73
N SER A 55 0.43 -9.88 -0.37
CA SER A 55 -0.25 -11.03 -0.90
C SER A 55 -0.74 -10.69 -2.32
N THR A 56 -0.06 -11.23 -3.32
CA THR A 56 -0.43 -11.12 -4.73
C THR A 56 -1.37 -12.26 -5.15
N GLY A 57 -2.06 -12.11 -6.28
CA GLY A 57 -2.91 -13.14 -6.86
C GLY A 57 -2.12 -14.33 -7.44
N LYS A 58 -2.83 -15.43 -7.73
CA LYS A 58 -2.27 -16.66 -8.34
C LYS A 58 -1.53 -16.41 -9.66
N THR A 59 -1.88 -15.35 -10.39
CA THR A 59 -1.27 -14.94 -11.67
C THR A 59 0.22 -14.59 -11.51
N TYR A 60 0.63 -14.02 -10.37
CA TYR A 60 2.03 -13.67 -10.08
C TYR A 60 2.96 -14.89 -9.95
N ARG A 61 2.51 -15.95 -9.26
CA ARG A 61 3.33 -17.14 -8.98
C ARG A 61 3.83 -17.89 -10.22
N LYS A 62 3.24 -17.64 -11.39
CA LYS A 62 3.58 -18.32 -12.65
C LYS A 62 4.59 -17.57 -13.52
N SER A 63 4.73 -16.25 -13.40
CA SER A 63 5.52 -15.45 -14.35
C SER A 63 6.98 -15.18 -13.92
N GLN A 64 7.30 -15.23 -12.64
CA GLN A 64 8.63 -14.97 -12.11
C GLN A 64 8.99 -16.06 -11.10
N GLY A 65 9.94 -16.95 -11.43
CA GLY A 65 10.29 -18.10 -10.59
C GLY A 65 10.48 -17.72 -9.12
N SER A 66 9.67 -18.32 -8.23
CA SER A 66 9.64 -18.43 -6.75
C SER A 66 10.39 -17.50 -5.78
N ALA A 67 11.28 -16.58 -6.17
CA ALA A 67 12.26 -15.99 -5.25
C ALA A 67 11.98 -14.54 -4.82
N ARG A 68 11.17 -13.77 -5.57
CA ARG A 68 10.89 -12.36 -5.22
C ARG A 68 9.53 -12.28 -4.54
N VAL A 69 9.49 -11.62 -3.39
CA VAL A 69 8.25 -11.35 -2.65
C VAL A 69 8.05 -9.85 -2.67
N PRO A 70 7.00 -9.33 -3.33
CA PRO A 70 6.75 -7.91 -3.38
C PRO A 70 6.47 -7.39 -1.98
N MET A 71 7.10 -6.27 -1.62
CA MET A 71 7.00 -5.69 -0.28
C MET A 71 6.66 -4.22 -0.34
N ILE A 72 5.95 -3.73 0.66
CA ILE A 72 5.66 -2.31 0.88
C ILE A 72 6.21 -1.89 2.24
N CYS A 73 6.92 -0.77 2.31
CA CYS A 73 7.35 -0.17 3.56
C CYS A 73 6.30 0.84 4.03
N ILE A 74 5.79 0.62 5.24
CA ILE A 74 4.73 1.42 5.85
C ILE A 74 5.18 1.83 7.25
N GLU A 75 4.80 3.04 7.63
CA GLU A 75 4.89 3.52 9.01
C GLU A 75 3.49 3.89 9.49
N ALA A 76 3.11 3.38 10.65
CA ALA A 76 1.87 3.73 11.34
C ALA A 76 2.24 4.12 12.76
N LYS A 77 1.95 5.36 13.15
CA LYS A 77 2.28 5.90 14.48
C LYS A 77 1.03 6.45 15.16
N VAL A 78 0.74 5.97 16.36
CA VAL A 78 -0.31 6.52 17.21
C VAL A 78 0.14 7.86 17.78
N LEU A 79 -0.68 8.90 17.62
CA LEU A 79 -0.31 10.27 17.99
C LEU A 79 -0.76 10.70 19.39
N GLY A 80 -1.54 9.88 20.11
CA GLY A 80 -2.01 10.22 21.45
C GLY A 80 -3.00 9.22 22.03
N ALA A 81 -3.65 9.59 23.13
CA ALA A 81 -4.49 8.71 23.94
C ALA A 81 -5.81 8.27 23.27
N MET A 82 -6.32 9.05 22.30
CA MET A 82 -7.74 8.95 21.95
C MET A 82 -8.10 8.34 20.61
N THR A 83 -7.24 8.25 19.56
CA THR A 83 -7.52 7.52 18.29
C THR A 83 -6.62 7.86 17.08
N PRO A 84 -6.12 9.10 16.85
CA PRO A 84 -5.54 9.42 15.55
C PRO A 84 -4.19 8.74 15.35
N ILE A 85 -3.98 8.24 14.13
CA ILE A 85 -2.73 7.65 13.70
C ILE A 85 -2.18 8.43 12.50
N GLN A 86 -0.87 8.60 12.50
CA GLN A 86 -0.12 9.07 11.35
C GLN A 86 0.29 7.85 10.53
N LEU A 87 -0.17 7.81 9.28
CA LEU A 87 0.27 6.85 8.30
C LEU A 87 1.28 7.49 7.37
N ASN A 88 2.31 6.73 7.03
CA ASN A 88 3.30 7.07 6.02
C ASN A 88 3.52 5.85 5.11
N ILE A 89 3.29 6.03 3.83
CA ILE A 89 3.57 5.05 2.78
C ILE A 89 4.91 5.45 2.17
N VAL A 90 5.95 4.69 2.49
CA VAL A 90 7.33 5.07 2.16
C VAL A 90 7.66 4.64 0.73
N ASN A 91 7.73 3.34 0.51
CA ASN A 91 8.10 2.78 -0.79
C ASN A 91 7.54 1.36 -0.96
N ALA A 92 7.63 0.84 -2.17
CA ALA A 92 7.48 -0.58 -2.42
C ALA A 92 8.69 -1.10 -3.19
N LYS A 93 8.89 -2.42 -3.14
CA LYS A 93 9.99 -3.11 -3.80
C LYS A 93 9.52 -4.40 -4.43
N ASP A 94 10.17 -4.73 -5.54
CA ASP A 94 9.94 -5.95 -6.31
C ASP A 94 8.47 -6.12 -6.73
N LEU A 95 7.77 -5.02 -7.04
CA LEU A 95 6.40 -5.08 -7.56
C LEU A 95 6.37 -5.83 -8.90
N PRO A 96 5.32 -6.63 -9.15
CA PRO A 96 5.15 -7.25 -10.45
C PRO A 96 4.90 -6.21 -11.52
N ASN A 97 5.49 -6.42 -12.70
CA ASN A 97 5.03 -5.72 -13.88
C ASN A 97 3.69 -6.32 -14.32
N MET A 98 2.64 -5.50 -14.31
CA MET A 98 1.30 -5.85 -14.77
C MET A 98 1.05 -5.42 -16.22
N ASP A 99 2.04 -4.79 -16.85
CA ASP A 99 2.02 -4.36 -18.23
C ASP A 99 2.97 -5.14 -19.13
N TRP A 100 2.58 -5.19 -20.41
CA TRP A 100 3.23 -5.95 -21.47
C TRP A 100 4.27 -5.14 -22.27
N LEU A 101 4.03 -3.83 -22.42
CA LEU A 101 4.86 -2.92 -23.20
C LEU A 101 5.64 -1.92 -22.32
N ASP A 102 5.08 -1.52 -21.18
CA ASP A 102 5.69 -0.61 -20.21
C ASP A 102 5.83 -1.29 -18.84
N LEU A 103 6.39 -0.59 -17.83
CA LEU A 103 6.31 -1.01 -16.43
C LEU A 103 5.05 -0.45 -15.79
N SER A 104 4.61 -1.08 -14.71
CA SER A 104 3.48 -0.62 -13.92
C SER A 104 3.64 0.80 -13.35
N ASP A 105 2.51 1.47 -13.22
CA ASP A 105 2.25 2.78 -12.64
C ASP A 105 1.61 2.63 -11.24
N PRO A 106 2.36 2.22 -10.19
CA PRO A 106 1.76 1.84 -8.92
C PRO A 106 1.30 3.02 -8.06
N TYR A 107 0.14 2.83 -7.42
CA TYR A 107 -0.33 3.62 -6.28
C TYR A 107 -0.86 2.74 -5.15
N VAL A 108 -0.97 3.30 -3.96
CA VAL A 108 -1.45 2.59 -2.76
C VAL A 108 -2.77 3.18 -2.31
N LYS A 109 -3.72 2.31 -2.04
CA LYS A 109 -5.02 2.60 -1.46
C LYS A 109 -5.08 2.01 -0.05
N VAL A 110 -5.34 2.85 0.93
CA VAL A 110 -5.52 2.43 2.32
C VAL A 110 -7.00 2.43 2.65
N THR A 111 -7.49 1.28 3.11
CA THR A 111 -8.87 1.15 3.59
C THR A 111 -8.91 0.73 5.05
N MET A 112 -9.87 1.29 5.78
CA MET A 112 -10.19 0.98 7.17
C MET A 112 -11.66 0.61 7.21
N SER A 113 -11.98 -0.60 7.68
CA SER A 113 -13.36 -1.11 7.77
C SER A 113 -14.17 -0.93 6.47
N GLY A 114 -13.51 -1.19 5.33
CA GLY A 114 -14.10 -1.10 4.00
C GLY A 114 -14.17 0.30 3.40
N THR A 115 -13.85 1.35 4.16
CA THR A 115 -13.83 2.73 3.67
C THR A 115 -12.42 3.17 3.30
N GLU A 116 -12.27 3.82 2.15
CA GLU A 116 -11.01 4.43 1.73
C GLU A 116 -10.69 5.66 2.59
N VAL A 117 -9.57 5.60 3.30
CA VAL A 117 -9.13 6.67 4.23
C VAL A 117 -7.98 7.49 3.64
N MET A 118 -7.20 6.90 2.74
CA MET A 118 -6.00 7.51 2.18
C MET A 118 -5.66 6.82 0.85
N ARG A 119 -5.09 7.59 -0.07
CA ARG A 119 -4.52 7.09 -1.32
C ARG A 119 -3.23 7.84 -1.63
N THR A 120 -2.23 7.17 -2.19
CA THR A 120 -1.01 7.85 -2.66
C THR A 120 -1.19 8.37 -4.09
N LYS A 121 -0.24 9.21 -4.51
CA LYS A 121 -0.07 9.51 -5.94
C LYS A 121 0.37 8.25 -6.69
N VAL A 122 0.05 8.23 -7.97
CA VAL A 122 0.59 7.26 -8.94
C VAL A 122 2.04 7.61 -9.20
N VAL A 123 2.91 6.60 -9.26
CA VAL A 123 4.30 6.76 -9.66
C VAL A 123 4.47 6.03 -10.98
N ASP A 124 4.77 6.77 -12.05
CA ASP A 124 4.79 6.21 -13.39
C ASP A 124 6.00 5.29 -13.61
N ASN A 125 5.77 4.17 -14.29
CA ASN A 125 6.76 3.26 -14.87
C ASN A 125 7.84 2.80 -13.86
N ASN A 126 7.43 2.37 -12.66
CA ASN A 126 8.37 2.07 -11.58
C ASN A 126 7.92 0.89 -10.68
N LEU A 127 8.67 -0.22 -10.71
CA LEU A 127 8.44 -1.40 -9.86
C LEU A 127 8.98 -1.24 -8.42
N ASN A 128 9.70 -0.16 -8.14
CA ASN A 128 10.25 0.18 -6.84
C ASN A 128 9.90 1.65 -6.48
N PRO A 129 8.60 1.99 -6.42
CA PRO A 129 8.15 3.37 -6.22
C PRO A 129 8.54 3.88 -4.82
N VAL A 130 8.83 5.16 -4.73
CA VAL A 130 8.99 5.91 -3.47
C VAL A 130 7.92 6.99 -3.46
N TRP A 131 7.06 6.98 -2.45
CA TRP A 131 5.94 7.91 -2.33
C TRP A 131 6.22 9.03 -1.32
N ASP A 132 7.04 8.79 -0.30
CA ASP A 132 7.34 9.77 0.76
C ASP A 132 8.39 10.82 0.39
N ALA A 133 8.59 11.04 -0.91
CA ALA A 133 9.52 12.02 -1.46
C ALA A 133 9.10 13.47 -1.17
#